data_AF-A0A8S9WA76-F1
#
_entry.id   AF-A0A8S9WA76-F1
#
_cell.length_a   1.000
_cell.length_b   1.000
_cell.length_c   1.000
_cell.angle_alpha   90.00
_cell.angle_beta   90.00
_cell.angle_gamma   90.00
#
_symmetry.space_group_name_H-M   'P 1'
#
loop_
_entity.id
_entity.type
_entity.pdbx_description
1 polymer ?
#
loop_
_entity_poly.entity_id
_entity_poly.type
_entity_poly.pdbx_seq_one_letter_code
_entity_poly.pdbx_strand_id
1 'polypeptide(L)'
;EMVFLGKDNIPCGPNVTDSDAIIVVEGRADVLNLLRYGIKNSVAVGGTNVPQAVVDVCKNKKVTAFTDGDRGGELIIKELLQVADIDFIARAPDGKGVEELVQREIIKSLRQKIPVEQAMDMYQIGGHKARASSHPKRREERRDIRPRIVKPAVKSRGVERQRRRPVKPQSTVSGEFKEQMSELSGTLSGRFLDENKAVIKEVMVRDLANSMKDVDSKVKSVIFDGVVTQRLVDIASEKDVREIIGAKIGNVTKVPTDMKISSTNEL
;
A
#
# COMPACT_ATOMS: atom_id res chain seq x y z
N GLU A 1 -17.55 -11.81 27.70
CA GLU A 1 -17.21 -10.95 28.85
C GLU A 1 -15.85 -10.32 28.59
N MET A 2 -15.60 -9.13 29.14
CA MET A 2 -14.29 -8.46 29.06
C MET A 2 -13.33 -9.11 30.07
N VAL A 3 -12.06 -9.23 29.70
CA VAL A 3 -10.98 -9.71 30.58
C VAL A 3 -9.86 -8.66 30.63
N PHE A 4 -8.81 -8.95 31.39
CA PHE A 4 -7.68 -8.04 31.58
C PHE A 4 -6.37 -8.71 31.19
N LEU A 5 -5.52 -7.94 30.49
CA LEU A 5 -4.21 -8.38 30.03
C LEU A 5 -3.10 -7.76 30.88
N GLY A 6 -2.13 -8.59 31.26
CA GLY A 6 -0.88 -8.15 31.88
C GLY A 6 -1.05 -7.61 33.31
N LYS A 7 0.05 -7.07 33.86
CA LYS A 7 0.09 -6.50 35.21
C LYS A 7 -0.66 -5.16 35.31
N ASP A 8 -0.77 -4.47 34.18
CA ASP A 8 -1.42 -3.15 34.09
C ASP A 8 -2.95 -3.23 33.99
N ASN A 9 -3.52 -4.45 34.10
CA ASN A 9 -4.96 -4.71 33.99
C ASN A 9 -5.59 -4.06 32.76
N ILE A 10 -5.01 -4.34 31.59
CA ILE A 10 -5.39 -3.70 30.33
C ILE A 10 -6.72 -4.31 29.85
N PRO A 11 -7.78 -3.51 29.63
CA PRO A 11 -9.06 -4.02 29.15
C PRO A 11 -8.92 -4.72 27.80
N CYS A 12 -9.39 -5.96 27.71
CA CYS A 12 -9.33 -6.71 26.46
C CYS A 12 -10.47 -7.73 26.32
N GLY A 13 -10.64 -8.21 25.10
CA GLY A 13 -11.53 -9.31 24.78
C GLY A 13 -10.90 -10.66 25.16
N PRO A 14 -11.74 -11.68 25.41
CA PRO A 14 -11.29 -12.97 25.96
C PRO A 14 -10.37 -13.74 25.01
N ASN A 15 -10.41 -13.43 23.70
CA ASN A 15 -9.66 -14.18 22.70
C ASN A 15 -8.35 -13.49 22.29
N VAL A 16 -7.94 -12.40 22.94
CA VAL A 16 -6.74 -11.63 22.53
C VAL A 16 -5.47 -12.48 22.56
N THR A 17 -5.29 -13.31 23.59
CA THR A 17 -4.10 -14.17 23.72
C THR A 17 -4.06 -15.27 22.67
N ASP A 18 -5.22 -15.87 22.35
CA ASP A 18 -5.29 -17.07 21.52
C ASP A 18 -5.50 -16.78 20.03
N SER A 19 -5.99 -15.58 19.67
CA SER A 19 -6.29 -15.24 18.27
C SER A 19 -5.02 -14.94 17.48
N ASP A 20 -4.93 -15.42 16.23
CA ASP A 20 -3.85 -15.07 15.29
C ASP A 20 -3.89 -13.61 14.82
N ALA A 21 -5.05 -12.96 14.99
CA ALA A 21 -5.28 -11.56 14.65
C ALA A 21 -5.96 -10.83 15.81
N ILE A 22 -5.61 -9.57 16.02
CA ILE A 22 -6.16 -8.72 17.07
C ILE A 22 -6.50 -7.33 16.56
N ILE A 23 -7.38 -6.65 17.29
CA ILE A 23 -7.74 -5.26 17.05
C ILE A 23 -7.27 -4.42 18.23
N VAL A 24 -6.42 -3.44 17.98
CA VAL A 24 -5.95 -2.51 19.02
C VAL A 24 -6.84 -1.27 18.98
N VAL A 25 -7.47 -0.93 20.09
CA VAL A 25 -8.41 0.21 20.24
C VAL A 25 -7.92 1.19 21.29
N GLU A 26 -8.47 2.40 21.30
CA GLU A 26 -8.06 3.46 22.23
C GLU A 26 -8.41 3.12 23.67
N GLY A 27 -9.68 2.77 23.92
CA GLY A 27 -10.24 2.74 25.26
C GLY A 27 -11.04 1.49 25.62
N ARG A 28 -11.42 1.45 26.89
CA ARG A 28 -12.28 0.39 27.46
C ARG A 28 -13.65 0.35 26.79
N ALA A 29 -14.23 1.52 26.50
CA ALA A 29 -15.56 1.62 25.89
C ALA A 29 -15.59 1.02 24.48
N ASP A 30 -14.52 1.18 23.71
CA ASP A 30 -14.35 0.55 22.40
C ASP A 30 -14.34 -0.97 22.52
N VAL A 31 -13.57 -1.52 23.47
CA VAL A 31 -13.54 -2.97 23.72
C VAL A 31 -14.94 -3.48 24.06
N LEU A 32 -15.68 -2.76 24.91
CA LEU A 32 -17.07 -3.14 25.25
C LEU A 32 -18.00 -3.09 24.03
N ASN A 33 -17.87 -2.06 23.18
CA ASN A 33 -18.71 -1.94 21.99
C ASN A 33 -18.39 -3.04 20.97
N LEU A 34 -17.12 -3.37 20.76
CA LEU A 34 -16.70 -4.48 19.90
C LEU A 34 -17.20 -5.83 20.45
N LEU A 35 -17.09 -6.06 21.76
CA LEU A 35 -17.60 -7.27 22.41
C LEU A 35 -19.12 -7.41 22.26
N ARG A 36 -19.87 -6.31 22.37
CA ARG A 36 -21.33 -6.27 22.16
C ARG A 36 -21.71 -6.81 20.78
N TYR A 37 -20.86 -6.61 19.77
CA TYR A 37 -21.09 -7.10 18.41
C TYR A 37 -20.33 -8.40 18.07
N GLY A 38 -19.81 -9.10 19.09
CA GLY A 38 -19.20 -10.42 18.94
C GLY A 38 -17.72 -10.41 18.53
N ILE A 39 -17.07 -9.25 18.50
CA ILE A 39 -15.64 -9.12 18.23
C ILE A 39 -14.90 -9.29 19.56
N LYS A 40 -14.26 -10.45 19.74
CA LYS A 40 -13.69 -10.91 21.03
C LYS A 40 -12.18 -10.79 21.16
N ASN A 41 -11.51 -10.28 20.13
CA ASN A 41 -10.06 -10.20 19.99
C ASN A 41 -9.55 -8.76 19.99
N SER A 42 -10.21 -7.86 20.72
CA SER A 42 -9.81 -6.46 20.85
C SER A 42 -9.05 -6.16 22.15
N VAL A 43 -8.08 -5.25 22.13
CA VAL A 43 -7.29 -4.82 23.31
C VAL A 43 -7.16 -3.30 23.32
N ALA A 44 -7.36 -2.68 24.48
CA ALA A 44 -7.22 -1.24 24.65
C ALA A 44 -5.76 -0.81 24.89
N VAL A 45 -5.39 0.40 24.47
CA VAL A 45 -4.08 1.01 24.78
C VAL A 45 -4.13 2.04 25.91
N GLY A 46 -5.30 2.62 26.18
CA GLY A 46 -5.47 3.62 27.23
C GLY A 46 -4.88 5.00 26.90
N GLY A 47 -4.76 5.32 25.61
CA GLY A 47 -4.23 6.60 25.11
C GLY A 47 -2.87 6.47 24.40
N THR A 48 -2.08 7.54 24.43
CA THR A 48 -0.79 7.65 23.72
C THR A 48 0.40 7.07 24.48
N ASN A 49 0.20 6.43 25.63
CA ASN A 49 1.28 5.74 26.33
C ASN A 49 1.00 4.24 26.24
N VAL A 50 1.50 3.60 25.18
CA VAL A 50 1.17 2.21 24.86
C VAL A 50 1.86 1.27 25.87
N PRO A 51 1.12 0.46 26.63
CA PRO A 51 1.72 -0.45 27.60
C PRO A 51 2.56 -1.54 26.93
N GLN A 52 3.66 -1.94 27.57
CA GLN A 52 4.56 -2.97 27.04
C GLN A 52 3.84 -4.31 26.77
N ALA A 53 2.86 -4.66 27.60
CA ALA A 53 2.06 -5.86 27.39
C ALA A 53 1.27 -5.85 26.06
N VAL A 54 0.83 -4.67 25.58
CA VAL A 54 0.20 -4.55 24.26
C VAL A 54 1.24 -4.74 23.15
N VAL A 55 2.39 -4.09 23.28
CA VAL A 55 3.51 -4.22 22.33
C VAL A 55 3.94 -5.69 22.18
N ASP A 56 4.05 -6.41 23.29
CA ASP A 56 4.46 -7.81 23.29
C ASP A 56 3.42 -8.73 22.63
N VAL A 57 2.12 -8.44 22.83
CA VAL A 57 1.03 -9.18 22.18
C VAL A 57 0.98 -8.92 20.67
N CYS A 58 1.41 -7.74 20.20
CA CYS A 58 1.44 -7.40 18.78
C CYS A 58 2.49 -8.20 17.97
N LYS A 59 3.66 -8.53 18.54
CA LYS A 59 4.82 -9.09 17.82
C LYS A 59 4.56 -10.34 16.96
N ASN A 60 3.61 -11.19 17.36
CA ASN A 60 3.37 -12.49 16.71
C ASN A 60 1.94 -12.63 16.17
N LYS A 61 1.25 -11.50 15.97
CA LYS A 61 -0.16 -11.50 15.57
C LYS A 61 -0.36 -10.52 14.44
N LYS A 62 -1.41 -10.74 13.66
CA LYS A 62 -1.87 -9.76 12.68
C LYS A 62 -2.63 -8.64 13.39
N VAL A 63 -2.14 -7.41 13.32
CA VAL A 63 -2.63 -6.29 14.12
C VAL A 63 -3.37 -5.27 13.25
N THR A 64 -4.59 -4.94 13.64
CA THR A 64 -5.31 -3.77 13.11
C THR A 64 -5.50 -2.74 14.20
N ALA A 65 -4.90 -1.56 14.08
CA ALA A 65 -5.24 -0.42 14.92
C ALA A 65 -6.60 0.15 14.48
N PHE A 66 -7.54 0.34 15.40
CA PHE A 66 -8.85 0.90 15.13
C PHE A 66 -9.13 2.04 16.11
N THR A 67 -8.99 3.28 15.63
CA THR A 67 -9.12 4.49 16.47
C THR A 67 -10.27 5.39 16.02
N ASP A 68 -10.65 6.30 16.91
CA ASP A 68 -11.71 7.29 16.74
C ASP A 68 -11.47 8.22 15.56
N GLY A 69 -12.53 8.77 14.98
CA GLY A 69 -12.48 9.64 13.80
C GLY A 69 -12.03 11.07 14.10
N ASP A 70 -11.20 11.28 15.11
CA ASP A 70 -10.81 12.58 15.63
C ASP A 70 -9.27 12.75 15.70
N ARG A 71 -8.82 13.90 16.22
CA ARG A 71 -7.38 14.17 16.37
C ARG A 71 -6.73 13.30 17.43
N GLY A 72 -7.45 12.91 18.49
CA GLY A 72 -6.94 12.02 19.54
C GLY A 72 -6.52 10.67 18.96
N GLY A 73 -7.40 10.06 18.17
CA GLY A 73 -7.11 8.79 17.51
C GLY A 73 -5.94 8.85 16.52
N GLU A 74 -5.65 10.02 15.92
CA GLU A 74 -4.48 10.18 15.03
C GLU A 74 -3.17 10.15 15.83
N LEU A 75 -3.15 10.75 17.03
CA LEU A 75 -1.98 10.73 17.89
C LEU A 75 -1.67 9.31 18.39
N ILE A 76 -2.72 8.55 18.71
CA ILE A 76 -2.59 7.15 19.12
C ILE A 76 -2.05 6.29 17.99
N ILE A 77 -2.51 6.50 16.75
CA ILE A 77 -1.93 5.83 15.58
C ILE A 77 -0.45 6.18 15.47
N LYS A 78 -0.08 7.46 15.60
CA LYS A 78 1.33 7.89 15.50
C LYS A 78 2.22 7.24 16.54
N GLU A 79 1.73 7.09 17.76
CA GLU A 79 2.46 6.40 18.81
C GLU A 79 2.58 4.90 18.51
N LEU A 80 1.46 4.24 18.20
CA LEU A 80 1.43 2.80 17.90
C LEU A 80 2.39 2.44 16.78
N LEU A 81 2.48 3.27 15.74
CA LEU A 81 3.40 3.09 14.62
C LEU A 81 4.88 3.25 14.98
N GLN A 82 5.21 3.89 16.11
CA GLN A 82 6.59 4.01 16.58
C GLN A 82 7.00 2.83 17.49
N VAL A 83 6.05 2.26 18.22
CA VAL A 83 6.36 1.33 19.33
C VAL A 83 5.89 -0.11 19.09
N ALA A 84 4.98 -0.35 18.16
CA ALA A 84 4.38 -1.66 17.92
C ALA A 84 4.32 -2.04 16.43
N ASP A 85 4.34 -3.34 16.16
CA ASP A 85 4.17 -3.88 14.81
C ASP A 85 2.68 -3.86 14.43
N ILE A 86 2.30 -2.95 13.54
CA ILE A 86 0.91 -2.74 13.07
C ILE A 86 0.81 -3.06 11.59
N ASP A 87 -0.10 -3.96 11.19
CA ASP A 87 -0.29 -4.29 9.77
C ASP A 87 -1.32 -3.37 9.09
N PHE A 88 -2.39 -3.00 9.81
CA PHE A 88 -3.50 -2.22 9.25
C PHE A 88 -3.99 -1.13 10.20
N ILE A 89 -4.53 -0.07 9.61
CA ILE A 89 -5.22 1.02 10.30
C ILE A 89 -6.65 1.09 9.80
N ALA A 90 -7.60 1.05 10.73
CA ALA A 90 -8.99 1.36 10.52
C ALA A 90 -9.34 2.64 11.30
N ARG A 91 -10.25 3.44 10.77
CA ARG A 91 -10.73 4.67 11.40
C ARG A 91 -12.23 4.65 11.51
N ALA A 92 -12.75 5.13 12.64
CA ALA A 92 -14.15 5.50 12.73
C ALA A 92 -14.43 6.68 11.76
N PRO A 93 -15.68 6.85 11.31
CA PRO A 93 -16.07 8.02 10.54
C PRO A 93 -15.70 9.33 11.25
N ASP A 94 -15.40 10.37 10.48
CA ASP A 94 -14.97 11.67 11.02
C ASP A 94 -15.93 12.18 12.12
N GLY A 95 -15.35 12.52 13.27
CA GLY A 95 -16.08 13.03 14.44
C GLY A 95 -16.85 11.98 15.26
N LYS A 96 -16.70 10.67 14.99
CA LYS A 96 -17.29 9.60 15.80
C LYS A 96 -16.24 8.79 16.56
N GLY A 97 -16.59 8.40 17.79
CA GLY A 97 -15.83 7.43 18.56
C GLY A 97 -16.19 5.99 18.21
N VAL A 98 -15.24 5.05 18.34
CA VAL A 98 -15.48 3.61 18.13
C VAL A 98 -16.55 3.09 19.08
N GLU A 99 -16.61 3.62 20.31
CA GLU A 99 -17.65 3.38 21.30
C GLU A 99 -19.09 3.71 20.85
N GLU A 100 -19.27 4.64 19.91
CA GLU A 100 -20.57 5.09 19.41
C GLU A 100 -21.05 4.34 18.16
N LEU A 101 -20.17 3.58 17.52
CA LEU A 101 -20.46 2.96 16.24
C LEU A 101 -21.48 1.83 16.36
N VAL A 102 -22.39 1.76 15.38
CA VAL A 102 -23.24 0.58 15.20
C VAL A 102 -22.51 -0.54 14.47
N GLN A 103 -23.01 -1.77 14.57
CA GLN A 103 -22.39 -2.96 13.96
C GLN A 103 -22.00 -2.77 12.49
N ARG A 104 -22.88 -2.17 11.70
CA ARG A 104 -22.66 -1.92 10.27
C ARG A 104 -21.50 -0.96 10.02
N GLU A 105 -21.32 0.04 10.87
CA GLU A 105 -20.23 1.01 10.77
C GLU A 105 -18.90 0.36 11.15
N ILE A 106 -18.86 -0.43 12.23
CA ILE A 106 -17.66 -1.18 12.64
C ILE A 106 -17.19 -2.11 11.51
N ILE A 107 -18.10 -2.91 10.95
CA ILE A 107 -17.76 -3.84 9.85
C ILE A 107 -17.26 -3.06 8.63
N LYS A 108 -17.89 -1.91 8.32
CA LYS A 108 -17.46 -1.05 7.21
C LYS A 108 -16.04 -0.52 7.44
N SER A 109 -15.76 0.07 8.60
CA SER A 109 -14.43 0.60 8.96
C SER A 109 -13.35 -0.49 8.91
N LEU A 110 -13.60 -1.66 9.50
CA LEU A 110 -12.64 -2.78 9.50
C LEU A 110 -12.43 -3.41 8.11
N ARG A 111 -13.43 -3.34 7.22
CA ARG A 111 -13.30 -3.77 5.81
C ARG A 111 -12.50 -2.77 4.98
N GLN A 112 -12.65 -1.48 5.29
CA GLN A 112 -11.95 -0.38 4.62
C GLN A 112 -10.58 -0.04 5.26
N LYS A 113 -10.08 -0.90 6.15
CA LYS A 113 -8.76 -0.73 6.76
C LYS A 113 -7.66 -0.61 5.71
N ILE A 114 -6.71 0.25 6.00
CA ILE A 114 -5.61 0.63 5.12
C ILE A 114 -4.35 -0.07 5.62
N PRO A 115 -3.55 -0.72 4.77
CA PRO A 115 -2.24 -1.24 5.16
C PRO A 115 -1.34 -0.15 5.70
N VAL A 116 -0.51 -0.46 6.69
CA VAL A 116 0.35 0.53 7.36
C VAL A 116 1.28 1.26 6.37
N GLU A 117 1.76 0.58 5.34
CA GLU A 117 2.69 1.13 4.35
C GLU A 117 2.06 2.25 3.52
N GLN A 118 0.74 2.24 3.39
CA GLN A 118 -0.03 3.29 2.75
C GLN A 118 -0.37 4.41 3.74
N ALA A 119 -0.50 4.09 5.03
CA ALA A 119 -0.79 5.08 6.07
C ALA A 119 0.44 5.92 6.47
N MET A 120 1.65 5.37 6.37
CA MET A 120 2.90 6.07 6.72
C MET A 120 3.07 7.40 5.97
N ASP A 121 2.67 7.46 4.70
CA ASP A 121 2.71 8.70 3.92
C ASP A 121 1.70 9.75 4.41
N MET A 122 0.55 9.28 4.91
CA MET A 122 -0.54 10.15 5.38
C MET A 122 -0.20 10.79 6.72
N TYR A 123 0.42 10.02 7.63
CA TYR A 123 0.71 10.46 8.99
C TYR A 123 2.09 11.10 9.17
N GLN A 124 2.90 11.20 8.10
CA GLN A 124 4.22 11.83 8.09
C GLN A 124 5.16 11.30 9.20
N ILE A 125 5.08 10.01 9.49
CA ILE A 125 5.94 9.38 10.48
C ILE A 125 7.25 9.05 9.76
N GLY A 126 8.18 9.99 9.82
CA GLY A 126 9.46 9.88 9.16
C GLY A 126 10.25 11.17 9.20
N GLY A 127 11.17 11.26 10.18
CA GLY A 127 12.39 12.04 10.05
C GLY A 127 13.29 11.42 8.99
N HIS A 128 12.92 11.57 7.71
CA HIS A 128 13.81 11.36 6.58
C HIS A 128 14.00 12.69 5.86
N LYS A 129 15.28 13.02 5.65
CA LYS A 129 15.75 14.25 5.03
C LYS A 129 14.95 14.58 3.76
N ALA A 130 14.59 15.86 3.68
CA ALA A 130 13.95 16.53 2.57
C ALA A 130 14.28 15.96 1.18
N ARG A 131 13.22 15.68 0.41
CA ARG A 131 13.12 16.22 -0.95
C ARG A 131 11.78 16.90 -1.10
N ALA A 132 11.84 18.22 -1.16
CA ALA A 132 10.76 19.08 -1.56
C ALA A 132 10.32 18.69 -2.98
N SER A 133 9.05 18.38 -3.15
CA SER A 133 8.34 18.67 -4.39
C SER A 133 6.96 19.20 -4.00
N SER A 134 6.92 20.52 -3.87
CA SER A 134 5.74 21.33 -4.11
C SER A 134 5.01 20.87 -5.37
N HIS A 135 3.68 20.69 -5.30
CA HIS A 135 2.74 21.42 -6.19
C HIS A 135 1.28 21.19 -5.77
N PRO A 136 0.39 22.15 -6.10
CA PRO A 136 -0.80 22.49 -5.33
C PRO A 136 -2.09 21.82 -5.80
N LYS A 137 -3.10 21.89 -4.93
CA LYS A 137 -4.52 21.53 -5.17
C LYS A 137 -5.04 22.17 -6.47
N ARG A 138 -5.49 21.36 -7.43
CA ARG A 138 -6.28 21.85 -8.57
C ARG A 138 -7.77 21.76 -8.24
N ARG A 139 -8.33 22.94 -8.07
CA ARG A 139 -9.72 23.34 -7.86
C ARG A 139 -10.60 22.86 -9.03
N GLU A 140 -11.75 22.26 -8.70
CA GLU A 140 -12.82 21.95 -9.64
C GLU A 140 -13.46 23.24 -10.17
N GLU A 141 -13.56 23.38 -11.49
CA GLU A 141 -14.50 24.30 -12.13
C GLU A 141 -15.38 23.53 -13.11
N ARG A 142 -16.65 23.39 -12.71
CA ARG A 142 -17.80 23.15 -13.57
C ARG A 142 -17.88 24.27 -14.62
N ARG A 143 -18.21 23.93 -15.87
CA ARG A 143 -19.04 24.78 -16.76
C ARG A 143 -19.58 23.98 -17.95
N ASP A 144 -20.89 23.78 -17.88
CA ASP A 144 -21.94 23.83 -18.89
C ASP A 144 -21.63 23.54 -20.38
N ILE A 145 -22.43 22.60 -20.87
CA ILE A 145 -22.58 22.19 -22.27
C ILE A 145 -23.65 23.07 -22.93
N ARG A 146 -23.35 23.66 -24.09
CA ARG A 146 -24.22 23.68 -25.30
C ARG A 146 -23.48 24.23 -26.54
N PRO A 147 -23.86 23.83 -27.77
CA PRO A 147 -22.96 23.77 -28.92
C PRO A 147 -23.25 24.80 -30.04
N ARG A 148 -22.25 25.11 -30.88
CA ARG A 148 -22.50 25.65 -32.24
C ARG A 148 -21.36 25.35 -33.25
N ILE A 149 -21.70 24.46 -34.19
CA ILE A 149 -21.32 24.28 -35.62
C ILE A 149 -20.73 25.58 -36.26
N VAL A 150 -19.73 25.65 -37.16
CA VAL A 150 -19.41 24.92 -38.41
C VAL A 150 -17.93 25.16 -38.88
N LYS A 151 -17.30 24.08 -39.41
CA LYS A 151 -16.20 23.80 -40.39
C LYS A 151 -15.55 24.94 -41.25
N PRO A 152 -14.58 24.65 -42.18
CA PRO A 152 -13.29 23.92 -42.12
C PRO A 152 -12.11 24.65 -42.89
N ALA A 153 -10.86 24.16 -42.79
CA ALA A 153 -9.77 24.11 -43.83
C ALA A 153 -8.36 24.21 -43.18
N VAL A 154 -7.58 23.11 -43.10
CA VAL A 154 -6.52 22.63 -44.03
C VAL A 154 -5.10 23.25 -43.81
N LYS A 155 -4.25 22.37 -43.26
CA LYS A 155 -2.83 22.04 -43.56
C LYS A 155 -1.68 23.07 -43.41
N SER A 156 -0.74 22.59 -42.58
CA SER A 156 0.70 22.38 -42.83
C SER A 156 1.72 23.36 -42.22
N ARG A 157 2.90 22.79 -41.93
CA ARG A 157 4.12 23.31 -41.27
C ARG A 157 4.09 23.21 -39.73
N GLY A 158 5.09 22.63 -39.07
CA GLY A 158 6.39 22.17 -39.52
C GLY A 158 7.06 21.21 -38.54
N VAL A 159 7.99 20.45 -39.09
CA VAL A 159 8.96 19.61 -38.41
C VAL A 159 10.19 20.46 -38.14
N GLU A 160 10.62 20.62 -36.88
CA GLU A 160 12.04 20.80 -36.58
C GLU A 160 12.43 20.36 -35.16
N ARG A 161 13.13 19.22 -35.11
CA ARG A 161 14.28 18.80 -34.29
C ARG A 161 14.53 19.45 -32.92
N GLN A 162 14.76 18.58 -31.91
CA GLN A 162 15.94 18.49 -31.02
C GLN A 162 15.70 17.30 -30.07
N ARG A 163 16.58 16.35 -29.73
CA ARG A 163 17.96 15.98 -30.04
C ARG A 163 18.09 14.48 -29.70
N ARG A 164 18.56 13.65 -30.64
CA ARG A 164 19.08 12.30 -30.34
C ARG A 164 20.52 12.43 -29.87
N ARG A 165 20.91 11.70 -28.82
CA ARG A 165 22.31 11.32 -28.54
C ARG A 165 22.51 9.82 -28.87
N PRO A 166 23.72 9.37 -29.25
CA PRO A 166 23.86 8.16 -30.06
C PRO A 166 24.57 6.98 -29.34
N VAL A 167 24.20 5.77 -29.77
CA VAL A 167 24.87 4.43 -29.85
C VAL A 167 25.43 3.72 -28.61
N LYS A 168 25.13 2.41 -28.48
CA LYS A 168 26.03 1.27 -28.85
C LYS A 168 25.25 -0.07 -28.96
N PRO A 169 25.58 -0.94 -29.94
CA PRO A 169 25.08 -2.32 -30.01
C PRO A 169 26.04 -3.33 -29.35
N GLN A 170 25.51 -4.51 -28.98
CA GLN A 170 26.18 -5.71 -28.38
C GLN A 170 26.46 -5.56 -26.87
N SER A 171 26.11 -6.47 -25.95
CA SER A 171 26.10 -7.94 -26.00
C SER A 171 25.50 -8.55 -24.72
N THR A 172 25.06 -9.81 -24.80
CA THR A 172 24.72 -10.77 -23.71
C THR A 172 23.45 -10.52 -22.86
N VAL A 173 22.54 -11.49 -22.98
CA VAL A 173 21.11 -11.48 -22.62
C VAL A 173 20.81 -11.48 -21.10
N SER A 174 21.80 -11.38 -20.21
CA SER A 174 21.57 -11.37 -18.75
C SER A 174 21.96 -10.06 -18.02
N GLY A 175 22.63 -9.11 -18.68
CA GLY A 175 23.12 -7.89 -18.02
C GLY A 175 22.11 -6.72 -17.92
N GLU A 176 21.17 -6.64 -18.85
CA GLU A 176 20.27 -5.48 -19.00
C GLU A 176 19.28 -5.32 -17.83
N PHE A 177 18.85 -6.43 -17.23
CA PHE A 177 17.96 -6.40 -16.06
C PHE A 177 18.68 -5.92 -14.80
N LYS A 178 19.99 -6.21 -14.69
CA LYS A 178 20.81 -5.80 -13.56
C LYS A 178 21.07 -4.29 -13.59
N GLU A 179 21.33 -3.75 -14.78
CA GLU A 179 21.52 -2.30 -14.97
C GLU A 179 20.21 -1.54 -14.69
N GLN A 180 19.11 -1.96 -15.32
CA GLN A 180 17.80 -1.34 -15.06
C GLN A 180 17.38 -1.45 -13.60
N MET A 181 17.68 -2.55 -12.92
CA MET A 181 17.34 -2.64 -11.50
C MET A 181 18.28 -1.82 -10.61
N SER A 182 19.56 -1.67 -10.96
CA SER A 182 20.45 -0.77 -10.23
C SER A 182 19.96 0.69 -10.28
N GLU A 183 19.32 1.09 -11.39
CA GLU A 183 18.68 2.40 -11.53
C GLU A 183 17.39 2.54 -10.72
N LEU A 184 16.65 1.45 -10.56
CA LEU A 184 15.39 1.41 -9.80
C LEU A 184 15.62 1.23 -8.29
N SER A 185 16.77 0.71 -7.88
CA SER A 185 17.09 0.44 -6.49
C SER A 185 17.07 1.73 -5.65
N GLY A 186 16.14 1.80 -4.69
CA GLY A 186 15.94 2.95 -3.82
C GLY A 186 15.02 4.03 -4.39
N THR A 187 14.47 3.86 -5.59
CA THR A 187 13.50 4.79 -6.18
C THR A 187 12.05 4.38 -5.93
N LEU A 188 11.81 3.13 -5.49
CA LEU A 188 10.46 2.54 -5.37
C LEU A 188 9.65 2.66 -6.67
N SER A 189 10.32 2.65 -7.82
CA SER A 189 9.70 2.63 -9.14
C SER A 189 9.83 1.26 -9.81
N GLY A 190 9.00 1.05 -10.83
CA GLY A 190 8.95 -0.14 -11.64
C GLY A 190 8.72 0.19 -13.11
N ARG A 191 9.26 -0.64 -13.98
CA ARG A 191 9.22 -0.51 -15.43
C ARG A 191 8.49 -1.70 -16.04
N PHE A 192 7.56 -1.39 -16.93
CA PHE A 192 6.94 -2.35 -17.84
C PHE A 192 7.77 -2.43 -19.11
N LEU A 193 8.13 -3.64 -19.51
CA LEU A 193 9.03 -3.92 -20.61
C LEU A 193 8.34 -4.73 -21.71
N ASP A 194 8.72 -4.47 -22.96
CA ASP A 194 8.29 -5.26 -24.12
C ASP A 194 9.15 -6.53 -24.31
N GLU A 195 8.89 -7.28 -25.39
CA GLU A 195 9.68 -8.47 -25.78
C GLU A 195 11.17 -8.18 -26.00
N ASN A 196 11.52 -6.94 -26.35
CA ASN A 196 12.90 -6.50 -26.57
C ASN A 196 13.51 -5.88 -25.31
N LYS A 197 12.85 -6.00 -24.14
CA LYS A 197 13.25 -5.40 -22.86
C LYS A 197 13.33 -3.87 -22.90
N ALA A 198 12.65 -3.24 -23.87
CA ALA A 198 12.54 -1.81 -23.95
C ALA A 198 11.48 -1.30 -22.97
N VAL A 199 11.77 -0.17 -22.31
CA VAL A 199 10.86 0.44 -21.34
C VAL A 199 9.66 1.03 -22.08
N ILE A 200 8.49 0.43 -21.88
CA ILE A 200 7.21 0.95 -22.36
C ILE A 200 6.73 2.06 -21.43
N LYS A 201 6.80 1.80 -20.12
CA LYS A 201 6.22 2.69 -19.10
C LYS A 201 6.95 2.50 -17.78
N GLU A 202 7.21 3.61 -17.09
CA GLU A 202 7.67 3.62 -15.70
C GLU A 202 6.52 4.07 -14.78
N VAL A 203 6.37 3.39 -13.64
CA VAL A 203 5.35 3.64 -12.63
C VAL A 203 5.94 3.52 -11.24
N MET A 204 5.27 4.04 -10.23
CA MET A 204 5.62 3.74 -8.84
C MET A 204 5.19 2.32 -8.48
N VAL A 205 5.94 1.65 -7.60
CA VAL A 205 5.64 0.28 -7.14
C VAL A 205 4.23 0.18 -6.54
N ARG A 206 3.77 1.22 -5.82
CA ARG A 206 2.42 1.31 -5.25
C ARG A 206 1.32 1.23 -6.29
N ASP A 207 1.59 1.80 -7.48
CA ASP A 207 0.65 1.83 -8.59
C ASP A 207 0.85 0.65 -9.57
N LEU A 208 1.83 -0.22 -9.33
CA LEU A 208 2.18 -1.32 -10.22
C LEU A 208 1.00 -2.27 -10.41
N ALA A 209 0.34 -2.67 -9.33
CA ALA A 209 -0.80 -3.59 -9.37
C ALA A 209 -2.01 -3.02 -10.11
N ASN A 210 -2.23 -1.69 -10.04
CA ASN A 210 -3.30 -1.03 -10.77
C ASN A 210 -2.90 -0.83 -12.23
N SER A 211 -1.68 -0.37 -12.47
CA SER A 211 -1.14 -0.16 -13.83
C SER A 211 -1.10 -1.46 -14.62
N MET A 212 -0.78 -2.59 -13.97
CA MET A 212 -0.73 -3.90 -14.60
C MET A 212 -2.12 -4.41 -15.02
N LYS A 213 -3.22 -3.94 -14.39
CA LYS A 213 -4.59 -4.27 -14.84
C LYS A 213 -4.96 -3.62 -16.16
N ASP A 214 -4.38 -2.45 -16.44
CA ASP A 214 -4.67 -1.64 -17.64
C ASP A 214 -3.54 -1.72 -18.67
N VAL A 215 -2.63 -2.68 -18.51
CA VAL A 215 -1.48 -2.88 -19.40
C VAL A 215 -1.94 -3.50 -20.73
N ASP A 216 -1.41 -2.94 -21.82
CA ASP A 216 -1.52 -3.49 -23.18
C ASP A 216 -0.77 -4.82 -23.30
N SER A 217 -1.22 -5.70 -24.20
CA SER A 217 -0.62 -7.03 -24.48
C SER A 217 0.85 -7.02 -24.94
N LYS A 218 1.45 -5.83 -25.10
CA LYS A 218 2.85 -5.61 -25.49
C LYS A 218 3.82 -5.78 -24.32
N VAL A 219 3.35 -5.71 -23.09
CA VAL A 219 4.20 -5.91 -21.91
C VAL A 219 4.43 -7.39 -21.69
N LYS A 220 5.69 -7.81 -21.66
CA LYS A 220 6.09 -9.20 -21.37
C LYS A 220 6.87 -9.36 -20.09
N SER A 221 7.54 -8.31 -19.63
CA SER A 221 8.33 -8.35 -18.40
C SER A 221 8.06 -7.13 -17.53
N VAL A 222 8.16 -7.30 -16.21
CA VAL A 222 8.03 -6.21 -15.24
C VAL A 222 9.18 -6.26 -14.25
N ILE A 223 9.86 -5.13 -14.09
CA ILE A 223 10.95 -4.95 -13.13
C ILE A 223 10.55 -3.88 -12.15
N PHE A 224 10.73 -4.09 -10.85
CA PHE A 224 10.40 -3.06 -9.88
C PHE A 224 11.17 -3.21 -8.58
N ASP A 225 11.45 -2.07 -7.94
CA ASP A 225 12.12 -2.00 -6.65
C ASP A 225 11.16 -2.30 -5.49
N GLY A 226 10.78 -3.58 -5.37
CA GLY A 226 9.89 -4.04 -4.32
C GLY A 226 9.83 -5.56 -4.19
N VAL A 227 8.97 -6.02 -3.27
CA VAL A 227 8.78 -7.45 -2.99
C VAL A 227 7.79 -8.05 -3.99
N VAL A 228 8.17 -9.15 -4.64
CA VAL A 228 7.26 -9.95 -5.47
C VAL A 228 6.28 -10.69 -4.55
N THR A 229 4.99 -10.37 -4.67
CA THR A 229 3.91 -10.99 -3.88
C THR A 229 3.05 -11.90 -4.75
N GLN A 230 2.37 -12.88 -4.14
CA GLN A 230 1.42 -13.76 -4.85
C GLN A 230 0.39 -12.97 -5.68
N ARG A 231 -0.12 -11.85 -5.14
CA ARG A 231 -1.07 -10.99 -5.85
C ARG A 231 -0.51 -10.42 -7.16
N LEU A 232 0.77 -10.03 -7.18
CA LEU A 232 1.40 -9.53 -8.42
C LEU A 232 1.59 -10.65 -9.44
N VAL A 233 1.93 -11.86 -8.97
CA VAL A 233 2.03 -13.06 -9.82
C VAL A 233 0.70 -13.40 -10.46
N ASP A 234 -0.39 -13.36 -9.68
CA ASP A 234 -1.74 -13.65 -10.20
C ASP A 234 -2.17 -12.62 -11.26
N ILE A 235 -1.97 -11.32 -11.00
CA ILE A 235 -2.32 -10.25 -11.95
C ILE A 235 -1.47 -10.34 -13.23
N ALA A 236 -0.18 -10.64 -13.09
CA ALA A 236 0.73 -10.80 -14.22
C ALA A 236 0.32 -11.99 -15.11
N SER A 237 -0.14 -13.09 -14.48
CA SER A 237 -0.58 -14.30 -15.18
C SER A 237 -1.83 -14.02 -16.02
N GLU A 238 -2.78 -13.25 -15.50
CA GLU A 238 -3.98 -12.83 -16.23
C GLU A 238 -3.68 -11.95 -17.46
N LYS A 239 -2.49 -11.35 -17.51
CA LYS A 239 -2.10 -10.35 -18.51
C LYS A 239 -1.00 -10.81 -19.48
N ASP A 240 -0.68 -12.10 -19.50
CA ASP A 240 0.38 -12.69 -20.34
C ASP A 240 1.76 -12.01 -20.13
N VAL A 241 2.04 -11.61 -18.88
CA VAL A 241 3.37 -11.18 -18.44
C VAL A 241 4.14 -12.43 -18.03
N ARG A 242 5.27 -12.68 -18.68
CA ARG A 242 6.04 -13.92 -18.55
C ARG A 242 7.21 -13.81 -17.59
N GLU A 243 7.64 -12.59 -17.25
CA GLU A 243 8.77 -12.40 -16.35
C GLU A 243 8.52 -11.28 -15.34
N ILE A 244 8.71 -11.57 -14.05
CA ILE A 244 8.60 -10.61 -12.96
C ILE A 244 9.92 -10.58 -12.20
N ILE A 245 10.52 -9.39 -12.12
CA ILE A 245 11.76 -9.14 -11.41
C ILE A 245 11.48 -8.14 -10.29
N GLY A 246 11.76 -8.55 -9.06
CA GLY A 246 11.66 -7.68 -7.89
C GLY A 246 12.98 -7.52 -7.15
N ALA A 247 13.02 -6.63 -6.16
CA ALA A 247 14.15 -6.51 -5.24
C ALA A 247 14.27 -7.73 -4.33
N LYS A 248 13.13 -8.38 -4.04
CA LYS A 248 13.07 -9.61 -3.24
C LYS A 248 11.86 -10.44 -3.63
N ILE A 249 11.95 -11.75 -3.51
CA ILE A 249 10.78 -12.64 -3.64
C ILE A 249 10.14 -12.80 -2.25
N GLY A 250 8.84 -12.52 -2.16
CA GLY A 250 8.03 -12.73 -0.96
C GLY A 250 7.51 -14.17 -0.85
N ASN A 251 6.47 -14.37 -0.05
CA ASN A 251 5.83 -15.68 0.05
C ASN A 251 4.94 -15.95 -1.18
N VAL A 252 5.53 -16.53 -2.22
CA VAL A 252 4.87 -16.94 -3.46
C VAL A 252 4.71 -18.45 -3.44
N THR A 253 3.47 -18.93 -3.45
CA THR A 253 3.15 -20.36 -3.32
C THR A 253 2.71 -20.99 -4.64
N LYS A 254 2.19 -20.18 -5.57
CA LYS A 254 1.68 -20.64 -6.86
C LYS A 254 2.29 -19.81 -7.97
N VAL A 255 3.16 -20.43 -8.77
CA VAL A 255 3.79 -19.82 -9.94
C VAL A 255 3.28 -20.56 -11.19
N PRO A 256 2.68 -19.85 -12.17
CA PRO A 256 2.34 -20.42 -13.47
C PRO A 256 3.59 -20.99 -14.17
N THR A 257 3.44 -22.11 -14.89
CA THR A 257 4.56 -22.79 -15.57
C THR A 257 5.21 -21.98 -16.68
N ASP A 258 4.50 -21.01 -17.22
CA ASP A 258 4.91 -20.08 -18.28
C ASP A 258 5.47 -18.76 -17.73
N MET A 259 5.62 -18.63 -16.41
CA MET A 259 6.10 -17.42 -15.74
C MET A 259 7.41 -17.66 -14.99
N LYS A 260 8.34 -16.73 -15.18
CA LYS A 260 9.61 -16.68 -14.47
C LYS A 260 9.60 -15.55 -13.44
N ILE A 261 10.00 -15.86 -12.21
CA ILE A 261 10.16 -14.90 -11.13
C ILE A 261 11.62 -14.90 -10.72
N SER A 262 12.22 -13.72 -10.61
CA SER A 262 13.59 -13.57 -10.09
C SER A 262 13.72 -12.37 -9.18
N SER A 263 14.65 -12.45 -8.24
CA SER A 263 15.10 -11.31 -7.44
C SER A 263 16.38 -10.71 -7.99
N THR A 264 16.70 -9.48 -7.59
CA THR A 264 17.99 -8.83 -7.82
C THR A 264 19.20 -9.65 -7.37
N ASN A 265 19.05 -10.45 -6.31
CA ASN A 265 20.13 -11.29 -5.81
C ASN A 265 20.40 -12.51 -6.71
N GLU A 266 19.45 -12.85 -7.58
CA GLU A 266 19.50 -14.00 -8.48
C GLU A 266 19.81 -13.60 -9.94
N LEU A 267 20.04 -12.30 -10.20
CA LEU A 267 20.42 -11.71 -11.50
C LEU A 267 21.93 -11.44 -11.60
#